data_AF-A0A9P8JXS5-F1
#
_entry.id   AF-A0A9P8JXS5-F1
#
_cell.length_a   1.000
_cell.length_b   1.000
_cell.length_c   1.000
_cell.angle_alpha   90.00
_cell.angle_beta   90.00
_cell.angle_gamma   90.00
#
_symmetry.space_group_name_H-M   'P 1'
#
loop_
_entity.id
_entity.type
_entity.pdbx_description
1 polymer ?
#
loop_
_entity_poly.entity_id
_entity_poly.type
_entity_poly.pdbx_seq_one_letter_code
_entity_poly.pdbx_strand_id
1 'polypeptide(L)'
;FYAFYYRQGTYQQYLAAKALKSQSWRFHKQYQTWFQRHEEPKNITEEYEQGTYRFFDYESTWMNRRKGDFKFAYKFLEDEL
;
A
#
# COMPACT_ATOMS: atom_id res chain seq x y z
N PHE A 1 6.46 -8.50 1.39
CA PHE A 1 5.44 -8.85 0.39
C PHE A 1 5.13 -10.34 0.33
N TYR A 2 6.07 -11.24 0.02
CA TYR A 2 5.79 -12.68 -0.09
C TYR A 2 5.02 -13.26 1.10
N ALA A 3 5.49 -13.05 2.34
CA ALA A 3 4.80 -13.52 3.54
C ALA A 3 3.39 -12.94 3.70
N PHE A 4 3.15 -11.71 3.24
CA PHE A 4 1.83 -11.09 3.32
C PHE A 4 0.82 -11.74 2.35
N TYR A 5 1.24 -12.01 1.11
CA TYR A 5 0.36 -12.54 0.06
C TYR A 5 0.21 -14.07 0.08
N TYR A 6 1.25 -14.81 0.47
CA TYR A 6 1.27 -16.28 0.39
C TYR A 6 1.16 -17.00 1.74
N ARG A 7 1.13 -16.29 2.87
CA ARG A 7 0.91 -16.88 4.20
C ARG A 7 -0.33 -16.29 4.87
N GLN A 8 -1.43 -16.20 4.12
CA GLN A 8 -2.67 -15.58 4.60
C GLN A 8 -3.21 -16.27 5.86
N GLY A 9 -3.79 -15.49 6.77
CA GLY A 9 -4.38 -15.99 8.02
C GLY A 9 -3.37 -16.43 9.08
N THR A 10 -2.07 -16.20 8.86
CA THR A 10 -1.02 -16.60 9.80
C THR A 10 -0.43 -15.41 10.55
N TYR A 11 0.19 -15.68 11.69
CA TYR A 11 0.92 -14.66 12.45
C TYR A 11 2.06 -14.02 11.62
N GLN A 12 2.63 -14.77 10.68
CA GLN A 12 3.66 -14.28 9.76
C GLN A 12 3.11 -13.20 8.81
N GLN A 13 1.85 -13.30 8.37
CA GLN A 13 1.21 -12.24 7.57
C GLN A 13 1.06 -10.97 8.40
N TYR A 14 0.63 -11.10 9.66
CA TYR A 14 0.53 -9.97 10.59
C TYR A 14 1.89 -9.27 10.78
N LEU A 15 2.94 -10.04 11.07
CA LEU A 15 4.30 -9.50 11.22
C LEU A 15 4.79 -8.82 9.93
N ALA A 16 4.49 -9.40 8.77
CA ALA A 16 4.84 -8.81 7.48
C ALA A 16 4.09 -7.48 7.24
N ALA A 17 2.80 -7.41 7.56
CA ALA A 17 2.01 -6.18 7.48
C ALA A 17 2.58 -5.10 8.40
N LYS A 18 2.89 -5.45 9.65
CA LYS A 18 3.50 -4.54 10.63
C LYS A 18 4.84 -3.98 10.13
N ALA A 19 5.70 -4.83 9.58
CA ALA A 19 6.98 -4.43 9.01
C ALA A 19 6.83 -3.55 7.76
N LEU A 20 5.81 -3.78 6.93
CA LEU A 20 5.51 -2.92 5.79
C LEU A 20 5.00 -1.54 6.24
N LYS A 21 4.08 -1.50 7.22
CA LYS A 21 3.58 -0.24 7.79
C LYS A 21 4.67 0.60 8.43
N SER A 22 5.64 -0.02 9.13
CA SER A 22 6.80 0.68 9.72
C SER A 22 7.75 1.25 8.67
N GLN A 23 7.77 0.68 7.47
CA GLN A 23 8.48 1.21 6.30
C GLN A 23 7.59 2.14 5.45
N SER A 24 6.57 2.76 6.05
CA SER A 24 5.66 3.71 5.40
C SER A 24 4.86 3.16 4.23
N TRP A 25 4.71 1.83 4.12
CA TRP A 25 3.74 1.26 3.19
C TRP A 25 2.33 1.32 3.78
N ARG A 26 1.34 1.54 2.92
CA ARG A 26 -0.08 1.58 3.26
C ARG A 26 -0.83 0.63 2.35
N PHE A 27 -1.69 -0.20 2.92
CA PHE A 27 -2.45 -1.18 2.17
C PHE A 27 -3.75 -0.56 1.67
N HIS A 28 -4.04 -0.72 0.38
CA HIS A 28 -5.23 -0.20 -0.27
C HIS A 28 -6.23 -1.34 -0.47
N LYS A 29 -7.30 -1.36 0.33
CA LYS A 29 -8.27 -2.47 0.41
C LYS A 29 -8.91 -2.83 -0.93
N GLN A 30 -9.23 -1.85 -1.78
CA GLN A 30 -9.85 -2.11 -3.08
C GLN A 30 -8.90 -2.76 -4.10
N TYR A 31 -7.64 -2.31 -4.17
CA TYR A 31 -6.65 -2.86 -5.09
C TYR A 31 -5.86 -4.02 -4.49
N GLN A 32 -6.14 -4.32 -3.21
CA GLN A 32 -5.48 -5.35 -2.42
C GLN A 32 -3.96 -5.32 -2.53
N THR A 33 -3.38 -4.11 -2.60
CA THR A 33 -1.94 -3.94 -2.69
C THR A 33 -1.41 -2.78 -1.85
N TRP A 34 -0.10 -2.78 -1.64
CA TRP A 34 0.63 -1.81 -0.86
C TRP A 34 1.13 -0.66 -1.73
N PHE A 35 0.92 0.55 -1.23
CA PHE A 35 1.42 1.80 -1.79
C PHE A 35 2.37 2.47 -0.82
N GLN A 36 3.36 3.19 -1.34
CA GLN A 36 4.19 4.12 -0.59
C GLN A 36 4.35 5.39 -1.42
N ARG A 37 4.30 6.56 -0.76
CA ARG A 37 4.59 7.85 -1.37
C ARG A 37 5.99 7.81 -2.00
N HIS A 38 6.11 8.18 -3.27
CA HIS A 38 7.41 8.31 -3.93
C HIS A 38 8.05 9.68 -3.65
N GLU A 39 7.19 10.69 -3.51
CA GLU A 39 7.49 12.09 -3.21
C GLU A 39 6.32 12.66 -2.38
N GLU A 40 6.41 13.91 -1.94
CA GLU A 40 5.32 14.56 -1.22
C GLU A 40 4.05 14.64 -2.12
N PRO A 41 2.86 14.28 -1.62
CA PRO A 41 1.64 14.36 -2.39
C PRO A 41 1.36 15.81 -2.81
N LYS A 42 0.89 15.99 -4.04
CA LYS A 42 0.53 17.31 -4.58
C LYS A 42 -0.69 17.90 -3.89
N ASN A 43 -1.63 17.05 -3.50
CA ASN A 43 -2.84 17.43 -2.77
C ASN A 43 -3.07 16.46 -1.62
N ILE A 44 -3.43 17.00 -0.46
CA ILE A 44 -3.86 16.24 0.71
C ILE A 44 -5.15 16.90 1.20
N THR A 45 -6.18 16.09 1.37
CA THR A 45 -7.50 16.48 1.89
C THR A 45 -7.89 15.52 3.01
N GLU A 46 -9.04 15.73 3.65
CA GLU A 46 -9.58 14.79 4.64
C GLU A 46 -10.05 13.46 4.02
N GLU A 47 -10.32 13.43 2.71
CA GLU A 47 -10.88 12.27 2.03
C GLU A 47 -9.85 11.45 1.25
N TYR A 48 -8.78 12.11 0.80
CA TYR A 48 -7.77 11.50 -0.07
C TYR A 48 -6.45 12.27 -0.06
N GLU A 49 -5.42 11.60 -0.56
CA GLU A 49 -4.18 12.20 -1.02
C GLU A 49 -3.93 11.87 -2.50
N GLN A 50 -3.28 12.77 -3.22
CA GLN A 50 -2.99 12.62 -4.65
C GLN A 50 -1.54 12.98 -4.94
N GLY A 51 -0.83 12.10 -5.63
CA GLY A 51 0.58 12.30 -5.95
C GLY A 51 1.21 11.10 -6.65
N THR A 52 2.53 11.06 -6.67
CA THR A 52 3.28 9.94 -7.24
C THR A 52 3.53 8.87 -6.17
N TYR A 53 3.13 7.64 -6.47
CA TYR A 53 3.31 6.50 -5.57
C TYR A 53 4.16 5.42 -6.22
N ARG A 54 4.86 4.66 -5.39
CA ARG A 54 5.25 3.29 -5.73
C ARG A 54 4.23 2.31 -5.18
N PHE A 55 3.94 1.25 -5.91
CA PHE A 55 3.09 0.16 -5.45
C PHE A 55 3.72 -1.19 -5.80
N PHE A 56 3.36 -2.23 -5.06
CA PHE A 56 3.85 -3.58 -5.35
C PHE A 56 2.85 -4.31 -6.26
N ASP A 57 3.22 -4.56 -7.50
CA ASP A 57 2.37 -5.27 -8.45
C ASP A 57 2.47 -6.78 -8.19
N TYR A 58 1.64 -7.28 -7.28
CA TYR A 58 1.64 -8.67 -6.85
C TYR A 58 0.91 -9.61 -7.82
N GLU A 59 0.13 -9.07 -8.77
CA GLU A 59 -0.68 -9.87 -9.69
C GLU A 59 0.04 -10.16 -11.00
N SER A 60 0.76 -9.17 -11.56
CA SER A 60 1.32 -9.30 -12.91
C SER A 60 2.84 -9.45 -12.92
N THR A 61 3.58 -8.51 -12.34
CA THR A 61 5.05 -8.47 -12.48
C THR A 61 5.82 -8.95 -11.25
N TRP A 62 5.18 -9.07 -10.09
CA TRP A 62 5.82 -9.34 -8.80
C TRP A 62 6.95 -8.34 -8.45
N MET A 63 6.80 -7.08 -8.87
CA MET A 63 7.81 -6.03 -8.72
C MET A 63 7.19 -4.71 -8.24
N ASN A 64 8.05 -3.81 -7.74
CA ASN A 64 7.64 -2.44 -7.46
C ASN A 64 7.44 -1.67 -8.77
N ARG A 65 6.30 -1.00 -8.90
CA ARG A 65 5.94 -0.13 -10.02
C ARG A 65 5.69 1.28 -9.52
N ARG A 66 5.76 2.27 -10.41
CA ARG A 66 5.42 3.67 -10.11
C ARG A 66 4.11 4.03 -10.78
N LYS A 67 3.31 4.84 -10.10
CA LYS A 67 2.07 5.44 -10.64
C LYS A 67 2.07 6.91 -10.28
N GLY A 68 2.18 7.76 -11.31
CA GLY A 68 2.05 9.20 -11.18
C GLY A 68 0.58 9.60 -11.00
N ASP A 69 0.36 10.71 -10.32
CA ASP A 69 -0.94 11.35 -10.15
C ASP A 69 -2.06 10.41 -9.65
N PHE A 70 -1.69 9.47 -8.77
CA PHE A 70 -2.62 8.53 -8.20
C PHE A 70 -3.37 9.17 -7.04
N LYS A 71 -4.71 9.07 -7.07
CA LYS A 71 -5.60 9.47 -5.97
C LYS A 71 -5.82 8.29 -5.02
N PHE A 72 -5.16 8.31 -3.87
CA PHE A 72 -5.38 7.37 -2.79
C PHE A 72 -6.52 7.88 -1.90
N ALA A 73 -7.72 7.31 -2.04
CA ALA A 73 -8.87 7.66 -1.20
C ALA A 73 -8.79 6.94 0.16
N TYR A 74 -8.87 7.66 1.27
CA TYR A 74 -8.69 7.10 2.61
C TYR A 74 -9.79 6.12 3.02
N LYS A 75 -10.96 6.16 2.40
CA LYS A 75 -11.99 5.10 2.57
C LYS A 75 -11.46 3.69 2.23
N PHE A 76 -10.44 3.61 1.37
CA PHE A 76 -9.79 2.35 1.02
C PHE A 76 -8.49 2.11 1.78
N LEU A 77 -8.06 3.05 2.63
CA LEU A 77 -6.95 2.82 3.52
C LEU A 77 -7.32 1.72 4.51
N GLU A 78 -6.42 0.77 4.66
CA GLU A 78 -6.44 -0.19 5.75
C GLU A 78 -5.75 0.46 6.97
N ASP A 79 -6.53 0.71 8.02
CA ASP A 79 -6.12 1.46 9.22
C ASP A 79 -6.12 0.59 10.50
N GLU A 80 -6.60 -0.65 10.42
CA GLU A 80 -6.59 -1.60 11.52
C GLU A 80 -5.22 -2.31 11.60
N LEU A 81 -4.76 -2.66 12.80
CA LEU A 81 -3.56 -3.47 13.01
C LEU A 81 -3.87 -4.66 13.90
#